data_AF-A0AAN7C361-F1
#
_entry.id   AF-A0AAN7C361-F1
#
_cell.length_a   1.000
_cell.length_b   1.000
_cell.length_c   1.000
_cell.angle_alpha   90.00
_cell.angle_beta   90.00
_cell.angle_gamma   90.00
#
_symmetry.space_group_name_H-M   'P 1'
#
loop_
_entity.id
_entity.type
_entity.pdbx_description
1 polymer ?
#
loop_
_entity_poly.entity_id
_entity_poly.type
_entity_poly.pdbx_seq_one_letter_code
_entity_poly.pdbx_strand_id
1 'polypeptide(L)'
;MANGKQATTSMTQTVGTVGLTLPLPYRFFFLLIEPIATAVGAYYAFFDQRTYLDLTHAASAPSPIPLGTSIAMSQLANLYFAFALSEALILRSTSDLRVWKTMLFCLLVADFGHLYTVGVLGPQIYWSVSEWNAIDWGNIGFVYLGASMRTAFLAGFTGFQVHGPETWLEFHKNQFQPKPFGDYDVDIKIECCGVCASDLHTISGGWGEQHYPLAVGHEIVGTAIRVGPKVTLVKPGQRVGVGAQSYSCLDCRQCKNDNETYCRKQLDTYGAVWPDTGIVSQGGYSSHVRTHEHWVFPIPDGLPSTAAAPMLCAGLTAYSPLVRNGCGPGKKVGIVGLGGIGHLGVLFAKALGAEVWVISRTHAKEEDARKLGADGFLATSDKGWNEPHVMTFDLIINTANSFDGFNLDAYLSLLDVHAKWVSVGLPEGDGIKVRNQTFLGNGCFFGSSHLGSRKETLAMLQLAADKGIKTWVEEVPINEKNLATIMTRLHKNDIRYRFCLTNYEDQFGA
;
A
#
# COMPACT_ATOMS: atom_id res chain seq x y z
N MET A 1 21.40 23.78 39.73
CA MET A 1 21.84 22.51 40.37
C MET A 1 20.60 21.95 41.06
N ALA A 2 19.98 20.83 40.72
CA ALA A 2 20.51 19.56 40.23
C ALA A 2 19.63 18.98 39.09
N ASN A 3 20.30 18.34 38.13
CA ASN A 3 19.72 17.62 37.00
C ASN A 3 19.19 16.25 37.46
N GLY A 4 17.88 16.04 37.35
CA GLY A 4 17.28 14.71 37.42
C GLY A 4 17.27 14.05 36.04
N LYS A 5 18.37 13.39 35.66
CA LYS A 5 18.38 12.48 34.50
C LYS A 5 17.58 11.24 34.87
N GLN A 6 16.38 11.10 34.34
CA GLN A 6 15.67 9.82 34.30
C GLN A 6 16.47 8.87 33.41
N ALA A 7 16.89 7.75 34.01
CA ALA A 7 17.55 6.67 33.32
C ALA A 7 16.55 6.00 32.36
N THR A 8 16.66 6.30 31.07
CA THR A 8 16.05 5.52 30.00
C THR A 8 16.68 4.12 30.01
N THR A 9 15.95 3.14 30.53
CA THR A 9 16.31 1.73 30.42
C THR A 9 16.14 1.35 28.95
N SER A 10 17.23 1.32 28.18
CA SER A 10 17.21 0.76 26.84
C SER A 10 16.90 -0.73 26.96
N MET A 11 15.66 -1.12 26.71
CA MET A 11 15.37 -2.50 26.34
C MET A 11 16.02 -2.71 24.97
N THR A 12 17.26 -3.19 24.97
CA THR A 12 17.85 -3.89 23.84
C THR A 12 16.97 -5.11 23.58
N GLN A 13 15.90 -4.92 22.79
CA GLN A 13 15.29 -6.02 22.09
C GLN A 13 16.41 -6.65 21.28
N THR A 14 16.79 -7.86 21.66
CA THR A 14 17.53 -8.76 20.79
C THR A 14 16.64 -8.96 19.57
N VAL A 15 16.91 -8.17 18.53
CA VAL A 15 16.40 -8.40 17.18
C VAL A 15 16.94 -9.78 16.80
N GLY A 16 16.15 -10.82 17.06
CA GLY A 16 16.38 -12.10 16.42
C GLY A 16 16.44 -11.81 14.93
N THR A 17 17.52 -12.22 14.28
CA THR A 17 17.67 -12.16 12.83
C THR A 17 16.57 -13.00 12.21
N VAL A 18 15.41 -12.40 11.99
CA VAL A 18 14.35 -12.98 11.19
C VAL A 18 14.92 -13.01 9.77
N GLY A 19 15.29 -14.21 9.32
CA GLY A 19 15.84 -14.43 7.99
C GLY A 19 14.86 -13.94 6.93
N LEU A 20 15.40 -13.35 5.86
CA LEU A 20 14.65 -12.88 4.70
C LEU A 20 13.77 -14.01 4.16
N THR A 21 12.46 -13.87 4.33
CA THR A 21 11.52 -14.93 3.93
C THR A 21 11.04 -14.65 2.52
N LEU A 22 11.84 -15.05 1.53
CA LEU A 22 11.45 -14.94 0.14
C LEU A 22 10.26 -15.88 -0.19
N PRO A 23 9.44 -15.56 -1.20
CA PRO A 23 8.34 -16.39 -1.66
C PRO A 23 8.86 -17.77 -2.08
N LEU A 24 8.05 -18.79 -1.84
CA LEU A 24 8.42 -20.17 -2.13
C LEU A 24 8.89 -20.36 -3.58
N PRO A 25 8.29 -19.75 -4.62
CA PRO A 25 8.78 -19.90 -5.99
C PRO A 25 10.22 -19.41 -6.20
N TYR A 26 10.59 -18.25 -5.67
CA TYR A 26 11.96 -17.73 -5.79
C TYR A 26 12.96 -18.55 -5.00
N ARG A 27 12.60 -19.00 -3.80
CA ARG A 27 13.46 -19.88 -2.99
C ARG A 27 13.66 -21.22 -3.67
N PHE A 28 12.58 -21.80 -4.18
CA PHE A 28 12.63 -23.10 -4.84
C PHE A 28 13.42 -23.03 -6.14
N PHE A 29 13.22 -21.98 -6.94
CA PHE A 29 13.96 -21.79 -8.18
C PHE A 29 15.44 -21.51 -7.93
N PHE A 30 15.79 -20.39 -7.29
CA PHE A 30 17.17 -19.93 -7.16
C PHE A 30 18.02 -20.77 -6.19
N LEU A 31 17.41 -21.40 -5.17
CA LEU A 31 18.19 -22.20 -4.22
C LEU A 31 18.27 -23.67 -4.61
N LEU A 32 17.31 -24.20 -5.37
CA LEU A 32 17.25 -25.64 -5.65
C LEU A 32 17.29 -25.96 -7.13
N ILE A 33 16.27 -25.53 -7.90
CA ILE A 33 16.13 -25.93 -9.30
C ILE A 33 17.38 -25.51 -10.09
N GLU A 34 17.78 -24.26 -9.97
CA GLU A 34 18.82 -23.67 -10.81
C GLU A 34 20.24 -24.17 -10.50
N PRO A 35 20.66 -24.27 -9.23
CA PRO A 35 21.92 -24.91 -8.91
C PRO A 35 21.99 -26.37 -9.38
N ILE A 36 20.87 -27.11 -9.31
CA ILE A 36 20.82 -28.50 -9.79
C ILE A 36 20.93 -28.54 -11.32
N ALA A 37 20.15 -27.71 -12.04
CA ALA A 37 20.20 -27.65 -13.51
C ALA A 37 21.61 -27.31 -14.01
N THR A 38 22.25 -26.32 -13.38
CA THR A 38 23.63 -25.90 -13.70
C THR A 38 24.63 -27.03 -13.41
N ALA A 39 24.47 -27.76 -12.29
CA ALA A 39 25.31 -28.91 -11.97
C ALA A 39 25.13 -30.09 -12.95
N VAL A 40 23.91 -30.31 -13.47
CA VAL A 40 23.66 -31.30 -14.53
C VAL A 40 24.38 -30.89 -15.82
N GLY A 41 24.35 -29.60 -16.18
CA GLY A 41 25.13 -29.08 -17.29
C GLY A 41 26.64 -29.33 -17.11
N ALA A 42 27.16 -29.11 -15.91
CA ALA A 42 28.55 -29.40 -15.57
C ALA A 42 28.90 -30.89 -15.72
N TYR A 43 27.99 -31.78 -15.30
CA TYR A 43 28.18 -33.22 -15.42
C TYR A 43 28.35 -33.64 -16.89
N TYR A 44 27.44 -33.25 -17.78
CA TYR A 44 27.54 -33.61 -19.20
C TYR A 44 28.78 -32.98 -19.85
N ALA A 45 29.10 -31.72 -19.53
CA ALA A 45 30.28 -31.06 -20.06
C ALA A 45 31.62 -31.72 -19.65
N PHE A 46 31.66 -32.49 -18.55
CA PHE A 46 32.86 -33.19 -18.11
C PHE A 46 32.86 -34.68 -18.42
N PHE A 47 31.81 -35.40 -18.02
CA PHE A 47 31.75 -36.86 -18.06
C PHE A 47 31.17 -37.42 -19.36
N ASP A 48 30.40 -36.63 -20.11
CA ASP A 48 29.77 -37.07 -21.37
C ASP A 48 29.80 -35.95 -22.42
N GLN A 49 31.02 -35.53 -22.75
CA GLN A 49 31.29 -34.46 -23.72
C GLN A 49 30.70 -34.76 -25.11
N ARG A 50 30.59 -36.04 -25.47
CA ARG A 50 30.06 -36.45 -26.76
C ARG A 50 28.59 -36.12 -26.87
N THR A 51 27.78 -36.58 -25.91
CA THR A 51 26.35 -36.29 -25.87
C THR A 51 26.11 -34.78 -25.79
N TYR A 52 26.90 -34.05 -24.99
CA TYR A 52 26.79 -32.59 -24.91
C TYR A 52 26.96 -31.91 -26.28
N LEU A 53 28.02 -32.25 -27.01
CA LEU A 53 28.31 -31.66 -28.33
C LEU A 53 27.30 -32.08 -29.40
N ASP A 54 26.89 -33.35 -29.41
CA ASP A 54 25.87 -33.86 -30.35
C ASP A 54 24.52 -33.18 -30.13
N LEU A 55 24.09 -33.01 -28.87
CA LEU A 55 22.86 -32.29 -28.56
C LEU A 55 22.95 -30.80 -28.88
N THR A 56 24.12 -30.17 -28.67
CA THR A 56 24.32 -28.75 -28.96
C THR A 56 24.19 -28.46 -30.45
N HIS A 57 24.90 -29.21 -31.29
CA HIS A 57 24.78 -29.12 -32.73
C HIS A 57 25.45 -30.32 -33.42
N ALA A 58 24.67 -31.37 -33.66
CA ALA A 58 25.15 -32.64 -34.23
C ALA A 58 25.95 -32.48 -35.53
N ALA A 59 25.55 -31.55 -36.40
CA ALA A 59 26.21 -31.36 -37.70
C ALA A 59 27.65 -30.82 -37.58
N SER A 60 28.01 -30.18 -36.46
CA SER A 60 29.39 -29.72 -36.21
C SER A 60 30.07 -30.45 -35.05
N ALA A 61 29.47 -31.52 -34.51
CA ALA A 61 30.05 -32.28 -33.41
C ALA A 61 31.23 -33.14 -33.90
N PRO A 62 32.46 -32.93 -33.39
CA PRO A 62 33.63 -33.61 -33.91
C PRO A 62 33.71 -35.08 -33.48
N SER A 63 34.26 -35.93 -34.35
CA SER A 63 34.46 -37.36 -34.12
C SER A 63 35.80 -37.82 -34.72
N PRO A 64 36.84 -38.09 -33.91
CA PRO A 64 36.91 -38.02 -32.44
C PRO A 64 36.95 -36.57 -31.91
N ILE A 65 36.67 -36.38 -30.61
CA ILE A 65 36.74 -35.07 -29.96
C ILE A 65 38.22 -34.63 -29.85
N PRO A 66 38.63 -33.49 -30.43
CA PRO A 66 40.00 -33.00 -30.33
C PRO A 66 40.38 -32.67 -28.89
N LEU A 67 41.66 -32.83 -28.54
CA LEU A 67 42.16 -32.58 -27.19
C LEU A 67 41.85 -31.15 -26.70
N GLY A 68 42.02 -30.15 -27.56
CA GLY A 68 41.71 -28.76 -27.23
C GLY A 68 40.22 -28.54 -26.89
N THR A 69 39.32 -29.16 -27.64
CA THR A 69 37.87 -29.14 -27.37
C THR A 69 37.56 -29.83 -26.05
N SER A 70 38.17 -30.99 -25.79
CA SER A 70 37.96 -31.71 -24.53
C SER A 70 38.42 -30.92 -23.31
N ILE A 71 39.57 -30.23 -23.42
CA ILE A 71 40.06 -29.33 -22.36
C ILE A 71 39.09 -28.16 -22.15
N ALA A 72 38.63 -27.51 -23.22
CA ALA A 72 37.69 -26.40 -23.13
C ALA A 72 36.35 -26.82 -22.50
N MET A 73 35.83 -28.01 -22.86
CA MET A 73 34.63 -28.60 -22.28
C MET A 73 34.79 -28.87 -20.77
N SER A 74 35.93 -29.43 -20.36
CA SER A 74 36.23 -29.63 -18.94
C SER A 74 36.38 -28.32 -18.16
N GLN A 75 36.90 -27.26 -18.78
CA GLN A 75 36.97 -25.92 -18.20
C GLN A 75 35.57 -25.29 -18.05
N LEU A 76 34.71 -25.46 -19.07
CA LEU A 76 33.30 -25.04 -19.02
C LEU A 76 32.55 -25.75 -17.89
N ALA A 77 32.74 -27.08 -17.74
CA ALA A 77 32.16 -27.86 -16.66
C ALA A 77 32.59 -27.33 -15.27
N ASN A 78 33.87 -26.99 -15.12
CA ASN A 78 34.38 -26.42 -13.88
C ASN A 78 33.73 -25.05 -13.57
N LEU A 79 33.52 -24.19 -14.57
CA LEU A 79 32.82 -22.92 -14.40
C LEU A 79 31.35 -23.13 -14.00
N TYR A 80 30.64 -24.03 -14.67
CA TYR A 80 29.24 -24.36 -14.32
C TYR A 80 29.13 -24.90 -12.90
N PHE A 81 30.02 -25.80 -12.49
CA PHE A 81 30.03 -26.31 -11.12
C PHE A 81 30.31 -25.19 -10.09
N ALA A 82 31.26 -24.29 -10.38
CA ALA A 82 31.53 -23.14 -9.54
C ALA A 82 30.34 -22.16 -9.47
N PHE A 83 29.63 -21.93 -10.58
CA PHE A 83 28.41 -21.12 -10.58
C PHE A 83 27.30 -21.76 -9.74
N ALA A 84 27.03 -23.04 -9.94
CA ALA A 84 26.05 -23.78 -9.15
C ALA A 84 26.33 -23.69 -7.64
N LEU A 85 27.60 -23.85 -7.24
CA LEU A 85 28.01 -23.73 -5.84
C LEU A 85 27.91 -22.29 -5.33
N SER A 86 28.42 -21.32 -6.07
CA SER A 86 28.44 -19.92 -5.63
C SER A 86 27.03 -19.38 -5.44
N GLU A 87 26.13 -19.64 -6.40
CA GLU A 87 24.72 -19.27 -6.28
C GLU A 87 24.06 -19.95 -5.07
N ALA A 88 24.21 -21.27 -4.95
CA ALA A 88 23.63 -22.03 -3.87
C ALA A 88 24.11 -21.59 -2.49
N LEU A 89 25.40 -21.32 -2.33
CA LEU A 89 26.02 -21.02 -1.03
C LEU A 89 25.85 -19.55 -0.65
N ILE A 90 26.08 -18.61 -1.58
CA ILE A 90 25.98 -17.18 -1.30
C ILE A 90 24.55 -16.82 -0.91
N LEU A 91 23.56 -17.24 -1.71
CA LEU A 91 22.15 -16.91 -1.46
C LEU A 91 21.60 -17.59 -0.20
N ARG A 92 22.15 -18.75 0.21
CA ARG A 92 21.82 -19.41 1.49
C ARG A 92 22.51 -18.78 2.70
N SER A 93 23.67 -18.17 2.51
CA SER A 93 24.47 -17.61 3.61
C SER A 93 24.01 -16.24 4.09
N THR A 94 23.08 -15.59 3.37
CA THR A 94 22.67 -14.22 3.66
C THR A 94 21.16 -14.03 3.55
N SER A 95 20.63 -13.27 4.49
CA SER A 95 19.28 -12.67 4.43
C SER A 95 19.31 -11.25 3.88
N ASP A 96 20.45 -10.74 3.44
CA ASP A 96 20.52 -9.38 2.91
C ASP A 96 20.00 -9.34 1.46
N LEU A 97 18.88 -8.64 1.27
CA LEU A 97 18.26 -8.45 -0.04
C LEU A 97 19.19 -7.72 -1.02
N ARG A 98 20.14 -6.90 -0.54
CA ARG A 98 21.13 -6.24 -1.39
C ARG A 98 22.06 -7.26 -2.03
N VAL A 99 22.54 -8.24 -1.25
CA VAL A 99 23.39 -9.32 -1.76
C VAL A 99 22.63 -10.17 -2.78
N TRP A 100 21.38 -10.51 -2.47
CA TRP A 100 20.49 -11.22 -3.39
C TRP A 100 20.35 -10.49 -4.73
N LYS A 101 20.04 -9.18 -4.71
CA LYS A 101 19.90 -8.39 -5.94
C LYS A 101 21.18 -8.32 -6.75
N THR A 102 22.31 -8.05 -6.09
CA THR A 102 23.60 -7.96 -6.79
C THR A 102 23.92 -9.28 -7.49
N MET A 103 23.72 -10.41 -6.80
CA MET A 103 23.94 -11.73 -7.40
C MET A 103 22.97 -12.00 -8.55
N LEU A 104 21.67 -11.78 -8.36
CA LEU A 104 20.66 -12.01 -9.40
C LEU A 104 20.81 -11.07 -10.60
N PHE A 105 21.31 -9.84 -10.41
CA PHE A 105 21.64 -8.95 -11.52
C PHE A 105 22.81 -9.47 -12.34
N CYS A 106 23.90 -9.92 -11.69
CA CYS A 106 25.03 -10.54 -12.39
C CYS A 106 24.58 -11.78 -13.18
N LEU A 107 23.71 -12.60 -12.61
CA LEU A 107 23.16 -13.77 -13.29
C LEU A 107 22.22 -13.39 -14.44
N LEU A 108 21.44 -12.32 -14.31
CA LEU A 108 20.62 -11.81 -15.42
C LEU A 108 21.47 -11.34 -16.61
N VAL A 109 22.62 -10.71 -16.33
CA VAL A 109 23.60 -10.37 -17.38
C VAL A 109 24.13 -11.65 -18.04
N ALA A 110 24.40 -12.70 -17.27
CA ALA A 110 24.84 -13.98 -17.80
C ALA A 110 23.75 -14.66 -18.65
N ASP A 111 22.47 -14.57 -18.26
CA ASP A 111 21.34 -15.10 -19.05
C ASP A 111 21.27 -14.46 -20.44
N PHE A 112 21.33 -13.13 -20.52
CA PHE A 112 21.34 -12.43 -21.81
C PHE A 112 22.59 -12.72 -22.61
N GLY A 113 23.74 -12.86 -21.95
CA GLY A 113 24.98 -13.30 -22.59
C GLY A 113 24.86 -14.71 -23.20
N HIS A 114 24.24 -15.65 -22.48
CA HIS A 114 23.99 -17.00 -22.95
C HIS A 114 23.04 -17.01 -24.16
N LEU A 115 21.92 -16.29 -24.08
CA LEU A 115 20.98 -16.16 -25.19
C LEU A 115 21.65 -15.53 -26.42
N TYR A 116 22.51 -14.54 -26.24
CA TYR A 116 23.25 -13.94 -27.35
C TYR A 116 24.18 -14.94 -28.05
N THR A 117 24.91 -15.78 -27.31
CA THR A 117 25.90 -16.68 -27.89
C THR A 117 25.30 -17.85 -28.66
N VAL A 118 24.11 -18.33 -28.28
CA VAL A 118 23.39 -19.39 -29.02
C VAL A 118 22.77 -18.88 -30.33
N GLY A 119 22.69 -17.56 -30.55
CA GLY A 119 22.11 -16.96 -31.75
C GLY A 119 22.77 -17.38 -33.06
N VAL A 120 24.00 -17.89 -33.01
CA VAL A 120 24.71 -18.46 -34.16
C VAL A 120 24.02 -19.71 -34.74
N LEU A 121 23.14 -20.36 -33.98
CA LEU A 121 22.30 -21.48 -34.43
C LEU A 121 21.13 -21.02 -35.32
N GLY A 122 20.92 -19.72 -35.44
CA GLY A 122 19.86 -19.11 -36.25
C GLY A 122 18.68 -18.61 -35.43
N PRO A 123 17.87 -17.68 -35.96
CA PRO A 123 16.81 -17.00 -35.20
C PRO A 123 15.69 -17.93 -34.73
N GLN A 124 15.53 -19.10 -35.37
CA GLN A 124 14.53 -20.12 -35.05
C GLN A 124 14.68 -20.67 -33.63
N ILE A 125 15.93 -20.73 -33.12
CA ILE A 125 16.23 -21.31 -31.80
C ILE A 125 15.46 -20.64 -30.66
N TYR A 126 15.04 -19.38 -30.83
CA TYR A 126 14.37 -18.61 -29.80
C TYR A 126 12.86 -18.84 -29.70
N TRP A 127 12.22 -19.42 -30.73
CA TRP A 127 10.75 -19.49 -30.80
C TRP A 127 10.18 -20.80 -31.34
N SER A 128 10.97 -21.63 -32.00
CA SER A 128 10.53 -22.93 -32.52
C SER A 128 10.55 -24.02 -31.44
N VAL A 129 9.74 -23.81 -30.40
CA VAL A 129 9.70 -24.69 -29.20
C VAL A 129 9.40 -26.16 -29.54
N SER A 130 8.66 -26.43 -30.61
CA SER A 130 8.39 -27.80 -31.09
C SER A 130 9.61 -28.52 -31.64
N GLU A 131 10.67 -27.78 -31.99
CA GLU A 131 11.91 -28.32 -32.56
C GLU A 131 13.01 -28.46 -31.49
N TRP A 132 12.78 -27.95 -30.29
CA TRP A 132 13.75 -27.99 -29.20
C TRP A 132 14.02 -29.40 -28.71
N ASN A 133 15.30 -29.77 -28.70
CA ASN A 133 15.77 -30.99 -28.07
C ASN A 133 16.03 -30.77 -26.55
N ALA A 134 16.58 -31.77 -25.86
CA ALA A 134 16.83 -31.69 -24.42
C ALA A 134 17.78 -30.54 -24.01
N ILE A 135 18.83 -30.25 -24.80
CA ILE A 135 19.76 -29.17 -24.48
C ILE A 135 19.16 -27.81 -24.80
N ASP A 136 18.31 -27.70 -25.83
CA ASP A 136 17.61 -26.45 -26.16
C ASP A 136 16.64 -26.04 -25.04
N TRP A 137 15.95 -27.02 -24.44
CA TRP A 137 15.15 -26.76 -23.24
C TRP A 137 16.00 -26.30 -22.06
N GLY A 138 17.21 -26.85 -21.89
CA GLY A 138 18.16 -26.46 -20.83
C GLY A 138 18.87 -25.13 -21.08
N ASN A 139 19.06 -24.72 -22.33
CA ASN A 139 19.81 -23.53 -22.71
C ASN A 139 18.91 -22.33 -23.06
N ILE A 140 17.72 -22.57 -23.61
CA ILE A 140 16.79 -21.52 -24.03
C ILE A 140 15.63 -21.44 -23.06
N GLY A 141 14.85 -22.51 -22.93
CA GLY A 141 13.65 -22.53 -22.09
C GLY A 141 13.96 -22.24 -20.61
N PHE A 142 15.01 -22.88 -20.08
CA PHE A 142 15.46 -22.65 -18.71
C PHE A 142 15.99 -21.23 -18.49
N VAL A 143 16.77 -20.70 -19.44
CA VAL A 143 17.33 -19.34 -19.35
C VAL A 143 16.24 -18.28 -19.50
N TYR A 144 15.22 -18.50 -20.33
CA TYR A 144 14.04 -17.64 -20.36
C TYR A 144 13.31 -17.61 -19.01
N LEU A 145 13.14 -18.76 -18.38
CA LEU A 145 12.54 -18.84 -17.05
C LEU A 145 13.41 -18.10 -16.01
N GLY A 146 14.72 -18.36 -16.00
CA GLY A 146 15.68 -17.72 -15.10
C GLY A 146 15.73 -16.20 -15.26
N ALA A 147 15.90 -15.72 -16.50
CA ALA A 147 15.91 -14.30 -16.83
C ALA A 147 14.59 -13.61 -16.46
N SER A 148 13.45 -14.27 -16.69
CA SER A 148 12.14 -13.75 -16.30
C SER A 148 11.99 -13.65 -14.78
N MET A 149 12.40 -14.69 -14.05
CA MET A 149 12.37 -14.70 -12.58
C MET A 149 13.27 -13.62 -11.98
N ARG A 150 14.47 -13.43 -12.54
CA ARG A 150 15.41 -12.38 -12.11
C ARG A 150 14.90 -11.00 -12.47
N THR A 151 14.41 -10.80 -13.68
CA THR A 151 13.82 -9.52 -14.11
C THR A 151 12.65 -9.16 -13.19
N ALA A 152 11.76 -10.10 -12.89
CA ALA A 152 10.65 -9.89 -11.96
C ALA A 152 11.10 -9.62 -10.51
N PHE A 153 12.21 -10.21 -10.07
CA PHE A 153 12.79 -9.96 -8.76
C PHE A 153 13.48 -8.59 -8.67
N LEU A 154 14.13 -8.17 -9.75
CA LEU A 154 14.89 -6.93 -9.83
C LEU A 154 14.00 -5.72 -10.17
N ALA A 155 12.89 -5.95 -10.88
CA ALA A 155 11.90 -4.95 -11.22
C ALA A 155 11.30 -4.34 -9.93
N GLY A 156 11.77 -3.14 -9.61
CA GLY A 156 11.21 -2.32 -8.54
C GLY A 156 10.01 -1.52 -9.01
N PHE A 157 9.36 -0.87 -8.07
CA PHE A 157 8.38 0.16 -8.37
C PHE A 157 9.06 1.52 -8.34
N THR A 158 8.56 2.43 -9.17
CA THR A 158 9.01 3.82 -9.13
C THR A 158 7.94 4.65 -8.41
N GLY A 159 8.35 5.60 -7.60
CA GLY A 159 7.44 6.55 -6.96
C GLY A 159 8.14 7.80 -6.46
N PHE A 160 7.34 8.78 -6.05
CA PHE A 160 7.82 10.03 -5.49
C PHE A 160 7.99 9.87 -3.98
N GLN A 161 9.24 9.87 -3.53
CA GLN A 161 9.60 9.72 -2.12
C GLN A 161 10.15 11.01 -1.55
N VAL A 162 9.85 11.29 -0.29
CA VAL A 162 10.56 12.28 0.53
C VAL A 162 11.67 11.60 1.32
N HIS A 163 12.71 12.35 1.72
CA HIS A 163 13.91 11.79 2.38
C HIS A 163 14.00 12.10 3.88
N GLY A 164 13.19 13.02 4.38
CA GLY A 164 13.13 13.35 5.79
C GLY A 164 12.05 14.38 6.11
N PRO A 165 11.72 14.58 7.40
CA PRO A 165 10.70 15.53 7.82
C PRO A 165 11.12 16.98 7.59
N GLU A 166 12.42 17.28 7.55
CA GLU A 166 12.97 18.59 7.16
C GLU A 166 12.83 18.90 5.66
N THR A 167 12.72 17.87 4.81
CA THR A 167 12.61 17.98 3.34
C THR A 167 11.28 17.44 2.82
N TRP A 168 10.22 17.49 3.63
CA TRP A 168 8.89 16.93 3.32
C TRP A 168 8.18 17.52 2.08
N LEU A 169 8.68 18.64 1.55
CA LEU A 169 8.22 19.25 0.29
C LEU A 169 9.09 18.88 -0.92
N GLU A 170 10.22 18.20 -0.71
CA GLU A 170 11.17 17.80 -1.74
C GLU A 170 10.87 16.35 -2.14
N PHE A 171 9.96 16.20 -3.10
CA PHE A 171 9.62 14.90 -3.67
C PHE A 171 10.64 14.51 -4.73
N HIS A 172 11.18 13.30 -4.61
CA HIS A 172 12.15 12.74 -5.55
C HIS A 172 11.61 11.47 -6.18
N LYS A 173 11.61 11.40 -7.50
CA LYS A 173 11.28 10.16 -8.21
C LYS A 173 12.38 9.12 -8.04
N ASN A 174 12.10 8.09 -7.23
CA ASN A 174 13.03 7.03 -6.88
C ASN A 174 12.47 5.65 -7.21
N GLN A 175 13.36 4.69 -7.44
CA GLN A 175 13.01 3.28 -7.49
C GLN A 175 13.13 2.66 -6.10
N PHE A 176 12.14 1.85 -5.73
CA PHE A 176 12.12 1.08 -4.50
C PHE A 176 11.62 -0.33 -4.77
N GLN A 177 11.83 -1.22 -3.80
CA GLN A 177 11.33 -2.58 -3.91
C GLN A 177 10.07 -2.77 -3.09
N PRO A 178 9.01 -3.35 -3.67
CA PRO A 178 7.88 -3.81 -2.88
C PRO A 178 8.30 -5.01 -2.02
N LYS A 179 7.45 -5.40 -1.07
CA LYS A 179 7.57 -6.69 -0.39
C LYS A 179 7.65 -7.83 -1.43
N PRO A 180 8.26 -8.98 -1.14
CA PRO A 180 8.24 -10.09 -2.07
C PRO A 180 6.80 -10.56 -2.35
N PHE A 181 6.57 -10.99 -3.59
CA PHE A 181 5.25 -11.39 -4.08
C PHE A 181 4.85 -12.77 -3.53
N GLY A 182 3.81 -12.81 -2.69
CA GLY A 182 3.30 -14.00 -2.03
C GLY A 182 2.02 -14.55 -2.67
N ASP A 183 1.54 -15.66 -2.10
CA ASP A 183 0.44 -16.45 -2.66
C ASP A 183 -0.91 -15.71 -2.77
N TYR A 184 -1.12 -14.72 -1.91
CA TYR A 184 -2.36 -13.95 -1.78
C TYR A 184 -2.19 -12.48 -2.18
N ASP A 185 -1.04 -12.11 -2.72
CA ASP A 185 -0.76 -10.73 -3.10
C ASP A 185 -1.38 -10.38 -4.45
N VAL A 186 -1.63 -9.09 -4.62
CA VAL A 186 -2.02 -8.46 -5.88
C VAL A 186 -1.05 -7.31 -6.16
N ASP A 187 -0.50 -7.26 -7.37
CA ASP A 187 0.15 -6.05 -7.89
C ASP A 187 -0.89 -5.23 -8.64
N ILE A 188 -0.95 -3.95 -8.32
CA ILE A 188 -1.93 -3.01 -8.87
C ILE A 188 -1.16 -1.89 -9.55
N LYS A 189 -1.41 -1.68 -10.84
CA LYS A 189 -0.96 -0.49 -11.58
C LYS A 189 -1.86 0.67 -11.21
N ILE A 190 -1.29 1.71 -10.61
CA ILE A 190 -2.05 2.83 -10.04
C ILE A 190 -2.44 3.80 -11.15
N GLU A 191 -3.71 4.25 -11.14
CA GLU A 191 -4.21 5.26 -12.08
C GLU A 191 -4.51 6.60 -11.40
N CYS A 192 -4.95 6.56 -10.13
CA CYS A 192 -5.11 7.75 -9.31
C CYS A 192 -4.95 7.45 -7.81
N CYS A 193 -4.58 8.46 -7.03
CA CYS A 193 -4.52 8.36 -5.57
C CYS A 193 -5.08 9.63 -4.91
N GLY A 194 -5.98 9.49 -3.94
CA GLY A 194 -6.40 10.61 -3.10
C GLY A 194 -5.24 11.10 -2.21
N VAL A 195 -5.32 12.37 -1.81
CA VAL A 195 -4.37 13.00 -0.88
C VAL A 195 -5.06 13.20 0.47
N CYS A 196 -4.50 12.60 1.50
CA CYS A 196 -5.00 12.62 2.86
C CYS A 196 -4.14 13.51 3.77
N ALA A 197 -4.76 14.09 4.80
CA ALA A 197 -4.00 14.79 5.85
C ALA A 197 -3.02 13.87 6.56
N SER A 198 -3.32 12.56 6.65
CA SER A 198 -2.40 11.55 7.16
C SER A 198 -1.10 11.48 6.37
N ASP A 199 -1.14 11.71 5.06
CA ASP A 199 0.07 11.74 4.22
C ASP A 199 0.99 12.88 4.68
N LEU A 200 0.41 14.08 4.86
CA LEU A 200 1.11 15.27 5.35
C LEU A 200 1.69 15.04 6.75
N HIS A 201 0.88 14.63 7.73
CA HIS A 201 1.35 14.40 9.11
C HIS A 201 2.47 13.36 9.18
N THR A 202 2.45 12.37 8.30
CA THR A 202 3.50 11.35 8.21
C THR A 202 4.79 11.97 7.70
N ILE A 203 4.77 12.60 6.51
CA ILE A 203 6.00 13.10 5.88
C ILE A 203 6.58 14.33 6.55
N SER A 204 5.77 15.11 7.26
CA SER A 204 6.26 16.28 8.02
C SER A 204 6.77 15.92 9.42
N GLY A 205 6.70 14.65 9.82
CA GLY A 205 7.09 14.20 11.16
C GLY A 205 6.10 14.55 12.27
N GLY A 206 4.88 15.00 11.93
CA GLY A 206 3.85 15.40 12.89
C GLY A 206 3.35 14.27 13.79
N TRP A 207 3.47 13.02 13.33
CA TRP A 207 3.15 11.81 14.10
C TRP A 207 4.38 11.04 14.60
N GLY A 208 5.54 11.69 14.65
CA GLY A 208 6.79 11.10 15.12
C GLY A 208 7.67 10.54 14.00
N GLU A 209 8.72 9.82 14.39
CA GLU A 209 9.74 9.31 13.47
C GLU A 209 9.16 8.34 12.43
N GLN A 210 9.65 8.47 11.20
CA GLN A 210 9.24 7.65 10.05
C GLN A 210 10.45 7.03 9.35
N HIS A 211 10.20 5.97 8.60
CA HIS A 211 11.22 5.30 7.81
C HIS A 211 11.33 5.93 6.41
N TYR A 212 12.37 6.74 6.20
CA TYR A 212 12.67 7.36 4.91
C TYR A 212 13.71 6.54 4.11
N PRO A 213 13.76 6.65 2.76
CA PRO A 213 12.85 7.43 1.91
C PRO A 213 11.44 6.82 1.83
N LEU A 214 10.42 7.68 1.76
CA LEU A 214 9.02 7.29 1.89
C LEU A 214 8.13 7.91 0.80
N ALA A 215 7.47 7.06 0.02
CA ALA A 215 6.30 7.41 -0.77
C ALA A 215 5.06 7.15 0.08
N VAL A 216 4.25 8.19 0.29
CA VAL A 216 2.95 8.09 0.99
C VAL A 216 1.81 7.91 -0.02
N GLY A 217 0.57 8.18 0.39
CA GLY A 217 -0.64 7.96 -0.39
C GLY A 217 -1.28 6.61 -0.03
N HIS A 218 -2.55 6.64 0.37
CA HIS A 218 -3.29 5.43 0.78
C HIS A 218 -4.77 5.47 0.42
N GLU A 219 -5.09 6.21 -0.63
CA GLU A 219 -6.41 6.36 -1.22
C GLU A 219 -6.32 5.92 -2.68
N ILE A 220 -5.93 4.67 -2.92
CA ILE A 220 -5.36 4.21 -4.20
C ILE A 220 -6.44 3.57 -5.07
N VAL A 221 -6.54 3.95 -6.35
CA VAL A 221 -7.31 3.22 -7.36
C VAL A 221 -6.41 2.86 -8.53
N GLY A 222 -6.63 1.68 -9.11
CA GLY A 222 -5.85 1.17 -10.22
C GLY A 222 -6.41 -0.12 -10.79
N THR A 223 -5.59 -0.78 -11.61
CA THR A 223 -5.91 -2.06 -12.25
C THR A 223 -5.05 -3.17 -11.68
N ALA A 224 -5.65 -4.28 -11.26
CA ALA A 224 -4.91 -5.47 -10.84
C ALA A 224 -4.18 -6.08 -12.05
N ILE A 225 -2.85 -6.09 -12.06
CA ILE A 225 -2.04 -6.58 -13.19
C ILE A 225 -1.46 -7.97 -12.95
N ARG A 226 -1.29 -8.36 -11.68
CA ARG A 226 -0.79 -9.69 -11.27
C ARG A 226 -1.49 -10.12 -10.00
N VAL A 227 -1.93 -11.36 -9.94
CA VAL A 227 -2.54 -11.96 -8.75
C VAL A 227 -1.78 -13.20 -8.33
N GLY A 228 -1.70 -13.43 -7.02
CA GLY A 228 -1.11 -14.62 -6.44
C GLY A 228 -1.92 -15.89 -6.74
N PRO A 229 -1.26 -17.06 -6.71
CA PRO A 229 -1.89 -18.34 -7.04
C PRO A 229 -3.07 -18.74 -6.13
N LYS A 230 -3.20 -18.13 -4.95
CA LYS A 230 -4.30 -18.40 -4.00
C LYS A 230 -5.30 -17.24 -3.90
N VAL A 231 -5.15 -16.20 -4.71
CA VAL A 231 -6.08 -15.07 -4.76
C VAL A 231 -7.43 -15.54 -5.31
N THR A 232 -8.52 -15.14 -4.64
CA THR A 232 -9.90 -15.50 -5.00
C THR A 232 -10.84 -14.29 -5.09
N LEU A 233 -10.46 -13.16 -4.50
CA LEU A 233 -11.31 -11.97 -4.36
C LEU A 233 -11.18 -10.99 -5.54
N VAL A 234 -10.12 -11.12 -6.34
CA VAL A 234 -9.76 -10.18 -7.42
C VAL A 234 -9.22 -10.96 -8.62
N LYS A 235 -9.46 -10.45 -9.83
CA LYS A 235 -8.92 -11.01 -11.09
C LYS A 235 -7.98 -10.01 -11.78
N PRO A 236 -6.98 -10.49 -12.56
CA PRO A 236 -6.21 -9.61 -13.44
C PRO A 236 -7.13 -8.81 -14.38
N GLY A 237 -6.77 -7.56 -14.65
CA GLY A 237 -7.55 -6.60 -15.43
C GLY A 237 -8.69 -5.91 -14.68
N GLN A 238 -8.99 -6.31 -13.44
CA GLN A 238 -10.06 -5.72 -12.66
C GLN A 238 -9.66 -4.36 -12.07
N ARG A 239 -10.57 -3.37 -12.14
CA ARG A 239 -10.41 -2.09 -11.45
C ARG A 239 -10.66 -2.25 -9.95
N VAL A 240 -9.66 -1.89 -9.17
CA VAL A 240 -9.61 -2.11 -7.73
C VAL A 240 -9.05 -0.90 -7.00
N GLY A 241 -9.30 -0.85 -5.69
CA GLY A 241 -8.71 0.15 -4.81
C GLY A 241 -8.10 -0.44 -3.54
N VAL A 242 -7.20 0.33 -2.93
CA VAL A 242 -6.50 0.00 -1.68
C VAL A 242 -6.60 1.21 -0.75
N GLY A 243 -6.95 0.95 0.51
CA GLY A 243 -7.14 1.98 1.53
C GLY A 243 -5.91 2.18 2.42
N ALA A 244 -6.15 2.69 3.62
CA ALA A 244 -5.11 3.01 4.61
C ALA A 244 -4.48 1.80 5.29
N GLN A 245 -5.17 0.66 5.33
CA GLN A 245 -4.65 -0.58 5.90
C GLN A 245 -4.26 -1.57 4.80
N SER A 246 -3.11 -2.23 4.97
CA SER A 246 -2.59 -3.22 4.02
C SER A 246 -2.26 -4.58 4.64
N TYR A 247 -2.42 -4.74 5.95
CA TYR A 247 -2.18 -6.03 6.60
C TYR A 247 -2.97 -6.20 7.90
N SER A 248 -3.27 -7.46 8.22
CA SER A 248 -3.66 -7.93 9.55
C SER A 248 -3.36 -9.43 9.66
N CYS A 249 -3.48 -10.03 10.84
CA CYS A 249 -3.21 -11.46 11.00
C CYS A 249 -4.30 -12.38 10.43
N LEU A 250 -5.48 -11.85 10.12
CA LEU A 250 -6.67 -12.59 9.62
C LEU A 250 -7.17 -13.75 10.48
N ASP A 251 -6.57 -14.02 11.65
CA ASP A 251 -6.88 -15.18 12.48
C ASP A 251 -7.40 -14.84 13.88
N CYS A 252 -7.09 -13.64 14.40
CA CYS A 252 -7.53 -13.26 15.75
C CYS A 252 -9.04 -13.00 15.81
N ARG A 253 -9.57 -12.93 17.04
CA ARG A 253 -10.98 -12.63 17.32
C ARG A 253 -11.48 -11.39 16.58
N GLN A 254 -10.69 -10.33 16.52
CA GLN A 254 -11.05 -9.09 15.83
C GLN A 254 -11.15 -9.30 14.31
N CYS A 255 -10.16 -9.95 13.69
CA CYS A 255 -10.18 -10.20 12.25
C CYS A 255 -11.33 -11.13 11.84
N LYS A 256 -11.62 -12.15 12.65
CA LYS A 256 -12.73 -13.09 12.39
C LYS A 256 -14.13 -12.48 12.59
N ASN A 257 -14.22 -11.24 13.04
CA ASN A 257 -15.48 -10.57 13.35
C ASN A 257 -15.53 -9.16 12.74
N ASP A 258 -15.05 -9.00 11.49
CA ASP A 258 -15.10 -7.76 10.71
C ASP A 258 -14.50 -6.54 11.46
N ASN A 259 -13.41 -6.76 12.20
CA ASN A 259 -12.69 -5.75 12.98
C ASN A 259 -11.16 -5.83 12.77
N GLU A 260 -10.74 -6.26 11.60
CA GLU A 260 -9.35 -6.37 11.17
C GLU A 260 -8.55 -5.06 11.28
N THR A 261 -9.21 -3.88 11.23
CA THR A 261 -8.62 -2.56 11.54
C THR A 261 -8.09 -2.44 12.98
N TYR A 262 -8.67 -3.18 13.93
CA TYR A 262 -8.22 -3.23 15.32
C TYR A 262 -7.35 -4.46 15.60
N CYS A 263 -6.80 -5.10 14.56
CA CYS A 263 -5.86 -6.19 14.74
C CYS A 263 -4.58 -5.69 15.41
N ARG A 264 -4.05 -6.44 16.39
CA ARG A 264 -2.77 -6.11 17.04
C ARG A 264 -1.56 -6.24 16.12
N LYS A 265 -1.73 -6.89 14.97
CA LYS A 265 -0.71 -7.02 13.91
C LYS A 265 -1.10 -6.21 12.66
N GLN A 266 -1.98 -5.22 12.79
CA GLN A 266 -2.36 -4.39 11.66
C GLN A 266 -1.14 -3.62 11.13
N LEU A 267 -1.07 -3.38 9.82
CA LEU A 267 -0.09 -2.47 9.22
C LEU A 267 -0.78 -1.51 8.26
N ASP A 268 -0.34 -0.26 8.32
CA ASP A 268 -0.73 0.79 7.40
C ASP A 268 -0.11 0.55 6.01
N THR A 269 -0.71 1.15 4.99
CA THR A 269 -0.31 0.98 3.58
C THR A 269 1.08 1.52 3.24
N TYR A 270 1.58 2.48 4.02
CA TYR A 270 2.93 3.03 3.88
C TYR A 270 3.59 3.22 5.25
N GLY A 271 4.92 3.31 5.27
CA GLY A 271 5.71 3.62 6.48
C GLY A 271 5.81 2.48 7.50
N ALA A 272 4.94 1.47 7.40
CA ALA A 272 4.96 0.26 8.21
C ALA A 272 5.99 -0.76 7.68
N VAL A 273 6.60 -1.52 8.58
CA VAL A 273 7.60 -2.55 8.22
C VAL A 273 6.90 -3.88 8.00
N TRP A 274 7.04 -4.44 6.79
CA TRP A 274 6.51 -5.76 6.47
C TRP A 274 7.15 -6.84 7.35
N PRO A 275 6.36 -7.75 7.95
CA PRO A 275 6.90 -8.85 8.74
C PRO A 275 7.83 -9.70 7.87
N ASP A 276 8.83 -10.31 8.50
CA ASP A 276 9.73 -11.31 7.90
C ASP A 276 10.65 -10.84 6.76
N THR A 277 10.54 -9.58 6.34
CA THR A 277 11.35 -9.00 5.26
C THR A 277 12.10 -7.74 5.68
N GLY A 278 11.59 -7.01 6.69
CA GLY A 278 12.14 -5.72 7.10
C GLY A 278 11.94 -4.60 6.07
N ILE A 279 11.21 -4.85 4.98
CA ILE A 279 10.95 -3.87 3.93
C ILE A 279 9.88 -2.90 4.43
N VAL A 280 10.15 -1.61 4.31
CA VAL A 280 9.20 -0.54 4.61
C VAL A 280 8.18 -0.46 3.48
N SER A 281 6.90 -0.54 3.81
CA SER A 281 5.78 -0.35 2.90
C SER A 281 5.80 1.06 2.28
N GLN A 282 5.43 1.12 1.01
CA GLN A 282 5.42 2.35 0.21
C GLN A 282 4.02 2.51 -0.37
N GLY A 283 3.54 3.75 -0.39
CA GLY A 283 2.17 4.10 -0.70
C GLY A 283 1.91 4.40 -2.18
N GLY A 284 0.75 5.02 -2.41
CA GLY A 284 0.14 5.27 -3.70
C GLY A 284 0.75 6.38 -4.54
N TYR A 285 1.72 7.15 -4.04
CA TYR A 285 2.45 8.14 -4.86
C TYR A 285 3.52 7.45 -5.71
N SER A 286 3.14 6.32 -6.31
CA SER A 286 4.01 5.39 -7.01
C SER A 286 3.28 4.75 -8.18
N SER A 287 4.05 4.22 -9.12
CA SER A 287 3.54 3.50 -10.29
C SER A 287 2.65 2.29 -9.92
N HIS A 288 2.97 1.60 -8.82
CA HIS A 288 2.34 0.35 -8.44
C HIS A 288 2.30 0.19 -6.93
N VAL A 289 1.30 -0.55 -6.44
CA VAL A 289 1.25 -1.04 -5.06
C VAL A 289 1.10 -2.56 -5.04
N ARG A 290 1.73 -3.21 -4.07
CA ARG A 290 1.61 -4.64 -3.80
C ARG A 290 1.00 -4.84 -2.42
N THR A 291 -0.14 -5.51 -2.34
CA THR A 291 -0.79 -5.80 -1.06
C THR A 291 -1.57 -7.11 -1.11
N HIS A 292 -1.96 -7.61 0.06
CA HIS A 292 -2.74 -8.84 0.20
C HIS A 292 -4.19 -8.62 -0.30
N GLU A 293 -4.79 -9.60 -1.00
CA GLU A 293 -6.12 -9.48 -1.65
C GLU A 293 -7.25 -9.01 -0.73
N HIS A 294 -7.14 -9.31 0.58
CA HIS A 294 -8.10 -8.88 1.60
C HIS A 294 -8.22 -7.35 1.71
N TRP A 295 -7.18 -6.61 1.33
CA TRP A 295 -7.15 -5.13 1.34
C TRP A 295 -7.30 -4.52 -0.05
N VAL A 296 -7.64 -5.37 -1.03
CA VAL A 296 -7.95 -4.96 -2.39
C VAL A 296 -9.45 -5.03 -2.59
N PHE A 297 -10.04 -3.89 -2.91
CA PHE A 297 -11.50 -3.72 -3.00
C PHE A 297 -11.89 -3.48 -4.46
N PRO A 298 -12.82 -4.26 -5.04
CA PRO A 298 -13.36 -3.94 -6.36
C PRO A 298 -14.05 -2.57 -6.34
N ILE A 299 -13.77 -1.73 -7.34
CA ILE A 299 -14.44 -0.43 -7.50
C ILE A 299 -15.65 -0.62 -8.41
N PRO A 300 -16.88 -0.28 -7.96
CA PRO A 300 -18.08 -0.39 -8.81
C PRO A 300 -17.96 0.39 -10.11
N ASP A 301 -18.53 -0.14 -11.21
CA ASP A 301 -18.41 0.47 -12.55
C ASP A 301 -18.97 1.89 -12.61
N GLY A 302 -20.08 2.14 -11.92
CA GLY A 302 -20.76 3.44 -11.86
C GLY A 302 -20.05 4.51 -11.00
N LEU A 303 -18.94 4.18 -10.35
CA LEU A 303 -18.18 5.10 -9.51
C LEU A 303 -16.86 5.49 -10.19
N PRO A 304 -16.68 6.76 -10.61
CA PRO A 304 -15.42 7.22 -11.22
C PRO A 304 -14.23 7.06 -10.26
N SER A 305 -13.06 6.73 -10.79
CA SER A 305 -11.86 6.44 -9.99
C SER A 305 -11.45 7.59 -9.08
N THR A 306 -11.45 8.82 -9.59
CA THR A 306 -11.08 10.02 -8.80
C THR A 306 -12.11 10.33 -7.72
N ALA A 307 -13.37 9.94 -7.89
CA ALA A 307 -14.39 10.03 -6.86
C ALA A 307 -14.27 8.91 -5.81
N ALA A 308 -13.92 7.69 -6.25
CA ALA A 308 -13.75 6.52 -5.39
C ALA A 308 -12.49 6.60 -4.52
N ALA A 309 -11.39 7.15 -5.04
CA ALA A 309 -10.10 7.17 -4.39
C ALA A 309 -10.15 7.71 -2.95
N PRO A 310 -10.73 8.89 -2.67
CA PRO A 310 -10.82 9.39 -1.29
C PRO A 310 -11.75 8.57 -0.39
N MET A 311 -12.66 7.78 -0.95
CA MET A 311 -13.55 6.94 -0.13
C MET A 311 -12.78 5.83 0.58
N LEU A 312 -11.67 5.35 0.01
CA LEU A 312 -10.89 4.21 0.52
C LEU A 312 -10.18 4.48 1.85
N CYS A 313 -10.07 5.75 2.26
CA CYS A 313 -9.63 6.14 3.60
C CYS A 313 -10.63 7.10 4.24
N ALA A 314 -10.78 8.31 3.70
CA ALA A 314 -11.66 9.34 4.25
C ALA A 314 -13.12 8.91 4.36
N GLY A 315 -13.63 8.33 3.27
CA GLY A 315 -15.01 7.89 3.20
C GLY A 315 -15.26 6.79 4.21
N LEU A 316 -14.40 5.77 4.23
CA LEU A 316 -14.51 4.64 5.15
C LEU A 316 -14.42 5.09 6.61
N THR A 317 -13.49 5.99 6.90
CA THR A 317 -13.29 6.57 8.23
C THR A 317 -14.51 7.36 8.71
N ALA A 318 -15.23 8.03 7.80
CA ALA A 318 -16.51 8.66 8.13
C ALA A 318 -17.66 7.66 8.21
N TYR A 319 -17.74 6.72 7.27
CA TYR A 319 -18.85 5.78 7.10
C TYR A 319 -18.93 4.76 8.23
N SER A 320 -17.82 4.11 8.59
CA SER A 320 -17.74 3.08 9.63
C SER A 320 -18.37 3.52 10.96
N PRO A 321 -17.99 4.66 11.58
CA PRO A 321 -18.62 5.09 12.81
C PRO A 321 -20.08 5.56 12.63
N LEU A 322 -20.49 6.01 11.44
CA LEU A 322 -21.91 6.30 11.18
C LEU A 322 -22.75 5.02 11.27
N VAL A 323 -22.37 3.96 10.53
CA VAL A 323 -23.14 2.70 10.53
C VAL A 323 -23.07 1.96 11.86
N ARG A 324 -21.89 1.91 12.51
CA ARG A 324 -21.71 1.24 13.80
C ARG A 324 -22.49 1.89 14.94
N ASN A 325 -22.87 3.16 14.78
CA ASN A 325 -23.63 3.92 15.80
C ASN A 325 -25.05 4.27 15.35
N GLY A 326 -25.57 3.57 14.33
CA GLY A 326 -26.99 3.62 13.98
C GLY A 326 -27.44 4.87 13.23
N CYS A 327 -26.54 5.57 12.54
CA CYS A 327 -26.92 6.65 11.61
C CYS A 327 -27.94 6.13 10.59
N GLY A 328 -29.07 6.84 10.46
CA GLY A 328 -30.14 6.48 9.53
C GLY A 328 -31.41 7.30 9.74
N PRO A 329 -32.55 6.87 9.16
CA PRO A 329 -33.82 7.59 9.27
C PRO A 329 -34.24 7.81 10.71
N GLY A 330 -34.70 9.02 11.01
CA GLY A 330 -35.12 9.42 12.37
C GLY A 330 -33.98 9.73 13.32
N LYS A 331 -32.72 9.71 12.85
CA LYS A 331 -31.55 10.11 13.64
C LYS A 331 -31.04 11.49 13.24
N LYS A 332 -30.68 12.30 14.23
CA LYS A 332 -30.00 13.58 14.04
C LYS A 332 -28.50 13.45 14.29
N VAL A 333 -27.71 13.66 13.24
CA VAL A 333 -26.26 13.44 13.23
C VAL A 333 -25.52 14.78 13.05
N GLY A 334 -24.59 15.06 13.95
CA GLY A 334 -23.67 16.19 13.83
C GLY A 334 -22.34 15.77 13.20
N ILE A 335 -21.84 16.55 12.24
CA ILE A 335 -20.50 16.39 11.67
C ILE A 335 -19.65 17.60 12.06
N VAL A 336 -18.68 17.41 12.95
CA VAL A 336 -17.78 18.48 13.40
C VAL A 336 -16.60 18.58 12.44
N GLY A 337 -16.40 19.79 11.90
CA GLY A 337 -15.41 20.11 10.88
C GLY A 337 -15.87 19.73 9.47
N LEU A 338 -15.89 20.69 8.55
CA LEU A 338 -16.16 20.43 7.13
C LEU A 338 -14.85 20.42 6.34
N GLY A 339 -14.08 19.34 6.49
CA GLY A 339 -12.82 19.09 5.78
C GLY A 339 -12.93 17.87 4.85
N GLY A 340 -11.77 17.27 4.55
CA GLY A 340 -11.70 16.10 3.66
C GLY A 340 -12.48 14.88 4.17
N ILE A 341 -12.53 14.61 5.47
CA ILE A 341 -13.38 13.54 6.05
C ILE A 341 -14.82 14.05 6.27
N GLY A 342 -14.96 15.25 6.85
CA GLY A 342 -16.26 15.83 7.17
C GLY A 342 -17.22 15.93 5.99
N HIS A 343 -16.76 16.35 4.81
CA HIS A 343 -17.64 16.46 3.64
C HIS A 343 -18.19 15.08 3.18
N LEU A 344 -17.37 14.02 3.27
CA LEU A 344 -17.82 12.64 3.03
C LEU A 344 -18.74 12.14 4.15
N GLY A 345 -18.49 12.55 5.40
CA GLY A 345 -19.39 12.29 6.52
C GLY A 345 -20.79 12.86 6.29
N VAL A 346 -20.90 14.08 5.76
CA VAL A 346 -22.20 14.67 5.37
C VAL A 346 -22.86 13.84 4.27
N LEU A 347 -22.12 13.57 3.18
CA LEU A 347 -22.65 12.80 2.05
C LEU A 347 -23.16 11.42 2.46
N PHE A 348 -22.38 10.67 3.26
CA PHE A 348 -22.77 9.34 3.72
C PHE A 348 -23.89 9.38 4.76
N ALA A 349 -23.88 10.30 5.72
CA ALA A 349 -24.96 10.41 6.68
C ALA A 349 -26.30 10.77 6.00
N LYS A 350 -26.28 11.63 4.98
CA LYS A 350 -27.45 11.91 4.14
C LYS A 350 -27.87 10.71 3.31
N ALA A 351 -26.92 9.98 2.71
CA ALA A 351 -27.21 8.77 1.94
C ALA A 351 -27.82 7.64 2.79
N LEU A 352 -27.46 7.58 4.07
CA LEU A 352 -28.04 6.69 5.07
C LEU A 352 -29.43 7.16 5.56
N GLY A 353 -29.84 8.39 5.26
CA GLY A 353 -31.18 8.92 5.55
C GLY A 353 -31.31 9.71 6.84
N ALA A 354 -30.20 10.12 7.46
CA ALA A 354 -30.23 10.94 8.67
C ALA A 354 -30.59 12.42 8.40
N GLU A 355 -31.04 13.10 9.45
CA GLU A 355 -30.97 14.56 9.55
C GLU A 355 -29.53 14.93 9.91
N VAL A 356 -28.87 15.75 9.11
CA VAL A 356 -27.44 16.02 9.21
C VAL A 356 -27.18 17.50 9.45
N TRP A 357 -26.42 17.79 10.49
CA TRP A 357 -25.95 19.15 10.77
C TRP A 357 -24.44 19.21 10.69
N VAL A 358 -23.93 20.26 10.08
CA VAL A 358 -22.50 20.56 10.09
C VAL A 358 -22.20 21.53 11.23
N ILE A 359 -21.16 21.23 11.99
CA ILE A 359 -20.68 22.09 13.08
C ILE A 359 -19.26 22.54 12.72
N SER A 360 -19.06 23.84 12.57
CA SER A 360 -17.79 24.42 12.10
C SER A 360 -17.44 25.67 12.91
N ARG A 361 -16.20 26.15 12.82
CA ARG A 361 -15.75 27.33 13.56
C ARG A 361 -16.45 28.61 13.12
N THR A 362 -16.65 28.78 11.82
CA THR A 362 -17.24 29.97 11.19
C THR A 362 -18.22 29.57 10.09
N HIS A 363 -19.01 30.53 9.61
CA HIS A 363 -19.95 30.36 8.49
C HIS A 363 -19.30 30.20 7.11
N ALA A 364 -17.97 30.27 7.00
CA ALA A 364 -17.25 30.24 5.71
C ALA A 364 -17.42 28.96 4.88
N LYS A 365 -18.08 27.93 5.43
CA LYS A 365 -18.40 26.68 4.73
C LYS A 365 -19.88 26.29 4.80
N GLU A 366 -20.75 27.21 5.21
CA GLU A 366 -22.18 26.93 5.35
C GLU A 366 -22.86 26.66 4.01
N GLU A 367 -22.56 27.47 2.99
CA GLU A 367 -23.14 27.27 1.65
C GLU A 367 -22.76 25.90 1.07
N ASP A 368 -21.49 25.51 1.22
CA ASP A 368 -21.02 24.19 0.79
C ASP A 368 -21.68 23.07 1.59
N ALA A 369 -21.85 23.23 2.92
CA ALA A 369 -22.55 22.26 3.76
C ALA A 369 -23.98 22.00 3.23
N ARG A 370 -24.70 23.07 2.87
CA ARG A 370 -26.05 22.97 2.28
C ARG A 370 -26.03 22.29 0.92
N LYS A 371 -25.06 22.62 0.04
CA LYS A 371 -24.87 21.96 -1.27
C LYS A 371 -24.55 20.47 -1.14
N LEU A 372 -23.83 20.07 -0.08
CA LEU A 372 -23.56 18.67 0.25
C LEU A 372 -24.78 17.96 0.84
N GLY A 373 -25.85 18.68 1.17
CA GLY A 373 -27.13 18.14 1.63
C GLY A 373 -27.36 18.25 3.14
N ALA A 374 -26.55 18.99 3.89
CA ALA A 374 -26.80 19.22 5.32
C ALA A 374 -28.14 19.96 5.53
N ASP A 375 -28.91 19.51 6.51
CA ASP A 375 -30.20 20.09 6.90
C ASP A 375 -30.03 21.34 7.78
N GLY A 376 -28.89 21.45 8.47
CA GLY A 376 -28.55 22.63 9.27
C GLY A 376 -27.06 22.84 9.46
N PHE A 377 -26.72 23.99 10.04
CA PHE A 377 -25.34 24.42 10.27
C PHE A 377 -25.22 25.17 11.60
N LEU A 378 -24.14 24.90 12.34
CA LEU A 378 -23.79 25.62 13.57
C LEU A 378 -22.37 26.18 13.44
N ALA A 379 -22.23 27.49 13.68
CA ALA A 379 -20.94 28.15 13.77
C ALA A 379 -20.55 28.33 15.24
N THR A 380 -19.45 27.73 15.68
CA THR A 380 -19.02 27.84 17.09
C THR A 380 -18.47 29.21 17.46
N SER A 381 -18.27 30.11 16.48
CA SER A 381 -18.01 31.53 16.70
C SER A 381 -19.21 32.28 17.25
N ASP A 382 -20.42 31.76 17.06
CA ASP A 382 -21.64 32.45 17.48
C ASP A 382 -21.84 32.33 18.99
N LYS A 383 -22.36 33.39 19.58
CA LYS A 383 -22.67 33.38 21.01
C LYS A 383 -23.84 32.43 21.27
N GLY A 384 -23.65 31.49 22.19
CA GLY A 384 -24.70 30.53 22.57
C GLY A 384 -25.07 29.54 21.44
N TRP A 385 -24.16 29.28 20.50
CA TRP A 385 -24.39 28.45 19.32
C TRP A 385 -24.97 27.05 19.61
N ASN A 386 -24.70 26.50 20.80
CA ASN A 386 -25.18 25.19 21.24
C ASN A 386 -26.55 25.23 21.92
N GLU A 387 -26.99 26.37 22.46
CA GLU A 387 -28.20 26.51 23.27
C GLU A 387 -29.48 26.01 22.56
N PRO A 388 -29.72 26.31 21.26
CA PRO A 388 -30.92 25.84 20.55
C PRO A 388 -30.96 24.32 20.31
N HIS A 389 -29.84 23.62 20.53
CA HIS A 389 -29.67 22.22 20.18
C HIS A 389 -29.19 21.34 21.33
N VAL A 390 -29.31 21.84 22.57
CA VAL A 390 -29.04 21.05 23.78
C VAL A 390 -29.87 19.77 23.74
N MET A 391 -29.19 18.63 23.88
CA MET A 391 -29.79 17.29 23.90
C MET A 391 -30.68 16.98 22.69
N THR A 392 -30.23 17.34 21.48
CA THR A 392 -30.99 17.05 20.25
C THR A 392 -30.31 16.05 19.31
N PHE A 393 -29.02 15.77 19.50
CA PHE A 393 -28.24 14.91 18.59
C PHE A 393 -28.11 13.48 19.11
N ASP A 394 -28.39 12.50 18.25
CA ASP A 394 -28.19 11.07 18.54
C ASP A 394 -26.73 10.62 18.40
N LEU A 395 -25.98 11.31 17.52
CA LEU A 395 -24.61 10.95 17.16
C LEU A 395 -23.86 12.21 16.70
N ILE A 396 -22.63 12.37 17.16
CA ILE A 396 -21.71 13.37 16.60
C ILE A 396 -20.42 12.67 16.16
N ILE A 397 -20.05 12.88 14.90
CA ILE A 397 -18.77 12.45 14.34
C ILE A 397 -17.84 13.66 14.26
N ASN A 398 -16.73 13.60 14.97
CA ASN A 398 -15.72 14.65 14.95
C ASN A 398 -14.59 14.36 13.98
N THR A 399 -14.45 15.24 12.99
CA THR A 399 -13.47 15.15 11.92
C THR A 399 -12.43 16.28 11.96
N ALA A 400 -12.45 17.11 13.01
CA ALA A 400 -11.53 18.24 13.15
C ALA A 400 -10.07 17.78 13.35
N ASN A 401 -9.14 18.49 12.72
CA ASN A 401 -7.70 18.27 12.81
C ASN A 401 -6.98 19.25 13.75
N SER A 402 -7.72 19.92 14.63
CA SER A 402 -7.16 20.84 15.63
C SER A 402 -8.02 20.87 16.89
N PHE A 403 -7.37 21.07 18.05
CA PHE A 403 -8.01 21.36 19.32
C PHE A 403 -8.14 22.86 19.61
N ASP A 404 -7.69 23.73 18.69
CA ASP A 404 -7.79 25.17 18.86
C ASP A 404 -9.25 25.64 18.91
N GLY A 405 -9.60 26.42 19.95
CA GLY A 405 -10.97 26.86 20.21
C GLY A 405 -11.94 25.72 20.54
N PHE A 406 -11.45 24.53 20.90
CA PHE A 406 -12.28 23.35 21.09
C PHE A 406 -12.88 23.26 22.51
N ASN A 407 -14.10 23.77 22.68
CA ASN A 407 -14.85 23.65 23.94
C ASN A 407 -15.66 22.35 24.01
N LEU A 408 -15.04 21.28 24.52
CA LEU A 408 -15.67 19.95 24.60
C LEU A 408 -17.03 19.96 25.33
N ASP A 409 -17.15 20.69 26.45
CA ASP A 409 -18.40 20.69 27.25
C ASP A 409 -19.59 21.24 26.42
N ALA A 410 -19.36 22.28 25.62
CA ALA A 410 -20.39 22.84 24.73
C ALA A 410 -20.81 21.84 23.63
N TYR A 411 -19.84 21.14 23.02
CA TYR A 411 -20.13 20.10 22.04
C TYR A 411 -20.92 18.93 22.64
N LEU A 412 -20.52 18.45 23.82
CA LEU A 412 -21.19 17.33 24.47
C LEU A 412 -22.60 17.70 24.95
N SER A 413 -22.88 18.98 25.23
CA SER A 413 -24.24 19.43 25.57
C SER A 413 -25.27 19.21 24.46
N LEU A 414 -24.82 19.10 23.20
CA LEU A 414 -25.68 18.85 22.04
C LEU A 414 -26.26 17.43 22.02
N LEU A 415 -25.54 16.48 22.61
CA LEU A 415 -25.89 15.06 22.59
C LEU A 415 -27.09 14.79 23.50
N ASP A 416 -28.04 14.02 22.98
CA ASP A 416 -29.17 13.51 23.77
C ASP A 416 -28.69 12.48 24.82
N VAL A 417 -29.59 12.03 25.67
CA VAL A 417 -29.30 11.05 26.72
C VAL A 417 -28.67 9.79 26.11
N HIS A 418 -27.48 9.44 26.60
CA HIS A 418 -26.68 8.29 26.16
C HIS A 418 -26.26 8.31 24.67
N ALA A 419 -26.39 9.45 23.99
CA ALA A 419 -25.89 9.62 22.64
C ALA A 419 -24.35 9.62 22.61
N LYS A 420 -23.78 9.47 21.40
CA LYS A 420 -22.35 9.17 21.24
C LYS A 420 -21.60 10.28 20.52
N TRP A 421 -20.47 10.65 21.08
CA TRP A 421 -19.39 11.37 20.42
C TRP A 421 -18.33 10.38 19.91
N VAL A 422 -18.02 10.44 18.62
CA VAL A 422 -16.97 9.62 18.01
C VAL A 422 -15.97 10.49 17.25
N SER A 423 -14.74 10.59 17.75
CA SER A 423 -13.64 11.29 17.09
C SER A 423 -12.94 10.38 16.08
N VAL A 424 -12.77 10.89 14.86
CA VAL A 424 -11.88 10.32 13.83
C VAL A 424 -10.77 11.29 13.42
N GLY A 425 -10.91 12.57 13.77
CA GLY A 425 -9.81 13.53 13.66
C GLY A 425 -8.67 13.18 14.61
N LEU A 426 -7.43 13.27 14.10
CA LEU A 426 -6.18 13.01 14.82
C LEU A 426 -5.29 14.27 14.84
N PRO A 427 -5.72 15.34 15.52
CA PRO A 427 -4.89 16.53 15.72
C PRO A 427 -3.58 16.22 16.46
N GLU A 428 -2.56 17.01 16.16
CA GLU A 428 -1.30 17.02 16.92
C GLU A 428 -1.50 17.70 18.29
N GLY A 429 -0.60 17.42 19.25
CA GLY A 429 -0.54 18.05 20.58
C GLY A 429 -1.01 17.16 21.74
N ASP A 430 -1.09 17.74 22.94
CA ASP A 430 -1.32 17.03 24.21
C ASP A 430 -2.76 16.52 24.44
N GLY A 431 -3.66 16.76 23.48
CA GLY A 431 -5.06 16.34 23.59
C GLY A 431 -5.93 17.27 24.44
N ILE A 432 -7.03 16.70 24.97
CA ILE A 432 -8.01 17.41 25.79
C ILE A 432 -8.13 16.75 27.18
N LYS A 433 -8.24 17.57 28.22
CA LYS A 433 -8.46 17.09 29.59
C LYS A 433 -9.96 16.94 29.85
N VAL A 434 -10.39 15.74 30.23
CA VAL A 434 -11.79 15.41 30.47
C VAL A 434 -12.02 15.05 31.94
N ARG A 435 -13.16 15.47 32.50
CA ARG A 435 -13.60 15.10 33.86
C ARG A 435 -14.84 14.23 33.78
N ASN A 436 -15.03 13.31 34.74
CA ASN A 436 -16.26 12.50 34.79
C ASN A 436 -17.53 13.36 34.87
N GLN A 437 -17.46 14.52 35.54
CA GLN A 437 -18.57 15.47 35.65
C GLN A 437 -19.03 16.03 34.31
N THR A 438 -18.16 16.10 33.30
CA THR A 438 -18.50 16.56 31.94
C THR A 438 -19.61 15.71 31.32
N PHE A 439 -19.70 14.43 31.69
CA PHE A 439 -20.69 13.50 31.13
C PHE A 439 -22.00 13.43 31.93
N LEU A 440 -22.06 13.98 33.15
CA LEU A 440 -23.20 13.76 34.05
C LEU A 440 -24.50 14.43 33.59
N GLY A 441 -24.43 15.43 32.70
CA GLY A 441 -25.62 16.15 32.23
C GLY A 441 -26.56 15.31 31.36
N ASN A 442 -26.01 14.40 30.55
CA ASN A 442 -26.75 13.56 29.60
C ASN A 442 -26.27 12.10 29.56
N GLY A 443 -25.25 11.73 30.32
CA GLY A 443 -24.68 10.38 30.29
C GLY A 443 -24.11 9.99 28.92
N CYS A 444 -23.70 10.96 28.10
CA CYS A 444 -23.19 10.68 26.76
C CYS A 444 -21.87 9.88 26.79
N PHE A 445 -21.60 9.19 25.69
CA PHE A 445 -20.35 8.43 25.51
C PHE A 445 -19.37 9.21 24.65
N PHE A 446 -18.08 9.09 24.98
CA PHE A 446 -16.98 9.68 24.22
C PHE A 446 -15.98 8.60 23.81
N GLY A 447 -15.67 8.53 22.52
CA GLY A 447 -14.71 7.57 22.00
C GLY A 447 -14.14 7.98 20.64
N SER A 448 -13.43 7.05 20.00
CA SER A 448 -12.83 7.23 18.68
C SER A 448 -13.09 6.02 17.78
N SER A 449 -12.80 6.19 16.49
CA SER A 449 -12.84 5.10 15.51
C SER A 449 -11.62 5.16 14.59
N HIS A 450 -11.14 4.00 14.16
CA HIS A 450 -10.03 3.83 13.24
C HIS A 450 -10.50 3.09 11.98
N LEU A 451 -10.49 3.78 10.83
CA LEU A 451 -10.88 3.25 9.52
C LEU A 451 -12.25 2.51 9.56
N GLY A 452 -12.33 1.38 8.88
CA GLY A 452 -13.45 0.44 8.86
C GLY A 452 -12.99 -0.93 8.38
N SER A 453 -13.89 -1.92 8.37
CA SER A 453 -13.61 -3.26 7.87
C SER A 453 -13.80 -3.37 6.36
N ARG A 454 -13.28 -4.43 5.75
CA ARG A 454 -13.53 -4.81 4.35
C ARG A 454 -15.02 -4.85 4.05
N LYS A 455 -15.81 -5.44 4.95
CA LYS A 455 -17.27 -5.50 4.81
C LYS A 455 -17.88 -4.11 4.72
N GLU A 456 -17.44 -3.19 5.56
CA GLU A 456 -17.88 -1.79 5.54
C GLU A 456 -17.39 -1.05 4.29
N THR A 457 -16.16 -1.30 3.84
CA THR A 457 -15.64 -0.72 2.59
C THR A 457 -16.50 -1.12 1.40
N LEU A 458 -16.82 -2.41 1.25
CA LEU A 458 -17.65 -2.89 0.15
C LEU A 458 -19.07 -2.31 0.23
N ALA A 459 -19.68 -2.28 1.42
CA ALA A 459 -21.01 -1.70 1.61
C ALA A 459 -21.04 -0.19 1.32
N MET A 460 -20.01 0.54 1.72
CA MET A 460 -19.87 1.97 1.45
C MET A 460 -19.70 2.26 -0.04
N LEU A 461 -18.82 1.54 -0.73
CA LEU A 461 -18.61 1.72 -2.18
C LEU A 461 -19.89 1.40 -2.95
N GLN A 462 -20.62 0.36 -2.55
CA GLN A 462 -21.91 0.03 -3.15
C GLN A 462 -22.95 1.12 -2.90
N LEU A 463 -23.08 1.62 -1.66
CA LEU A 463 -23.99 2.73 -1.34
C LEU A 463 -23.64 3.98 -2.16
N ALA A 464 -22.36 4.28 -2.32
CA ALA A 464 -21.91 5.41 -3.14
C ALA A 464 -22.33 5.25 -4.60
N ALA A 465 -22.18 4.06 -5.17
CA ALA A 465 -22.65 3.76 -6.53
C ALA A 465 -24.18 3.88 -6.65
N ASP A 466 -24.93 3.26 -5.73
CA ASP A 466 -26.39 3.22 -5.74
C ASP A 466 -27.04 4.60 -5.60
N LYS A 467 -26.43 5.48 -4.80
CA LYS A 467 -26.92 6.84 -4.54
C LYS A 467 -26.26 7.88 -5.43
N GLY A 468 -25.33 7.50 -6.30
CA GLY A 468 -24.56 8.42 -7.14
C GLY A 468 -23.77 9.46 -6.34
N ILE A 469 -23.19 9.06 -5.20
CA ILE A 469 -22.41 9.95 -4.34
C ILE A 469 -21.15 10.40 -5.07
N LYS A 470 -20.94 11.71 -5.14
CA LYS A 470 -19.76 12.32 -5.77
C LYS A 470 -18.92 13.01 -4.71
N THR A 471 -17.69 12.53 -4.54
CA THR A 471 -16.67 13.23 -3.74
C THR A 471 -16.30 14.54 -4.42
N TRP A 472 -16.13 15.62 -3.64
CA TRP A 472 -15.70 16.92 -4.16
C TRP A 472 -14.17 16.95 -4.24
N VAL A 473 -13.67 16.64 -5.43
CA VAL A 473 -12.24 16.47 -5.71
C VAL A 473 -11.70 17.55 -6.64
N GLU A 474 -10.49 18.02 -6.33
CA GLU A 474 -9.63 18.74 -7.26
C GLU A 474 -8.60 17.76 -7.81
N GLU A 475 -8.69 17.45 -9.11
CA GLU A 475 -7.76 16.54 -9.79
C GLU A 475 -6.46 17.26 -10.13
N VAL A 476 -5.33 16.64 -9.82
CA VAL A 476 -3.99 17.23 -10.02
C VAL A 476 -3.06 16.18 -10.63
N PRO A 477 -2.46 16.42 -11.81
CA PRO A 477 -1.48 15.51 -12.39
C PRO A 477 -0.33 15.26 -11.40
N ILE A 478 0.04 14.01 -11.17
CA ILE A 478 1.16 13.69 -10.29
C ILE A 478 2.47 14.16 -10.93
N ASN A 479 3.33 14.80 -10.14
CA ASN A 479 4.75 15.10 -10.40
C ASN A 479 5.33 15.80 -9.15
N GLU A 480 6.65 15.94 -9.08
CA GLU A 480 7.36 16.51 -7.92
C GLU A 480 6.83 17.90 -7.53
N LYS A 481 6.66 18.79 -8.51
CA LYS A 481 6.21 20.17 -8.29
C LYS A 481 4.76 20.23 -7.78
N ASN A 482 3.87 19.46 -8.38
CA ASN A 482 2.47 19.41 -7.98
C ASN A 482 2.31 18.81 -6.58
N LEU A 483 3.08 17.76 -6.25
CA LEU A 483 3.10 17.18 -4.90
C LEU A 483 3.52 18.22 -3.85
N ALA A 484 4.59 18.98 -4.07
CA ALA A 484 4.99 20.06 -3.16
C ALA A 484 3.89 21.13 -3.01
N THR A 485 3.24 21.48 -4.12
CA THR A 485 2.19 22.51 -4.16
C THR A 485 0.96 22.08 -3.37
N ILE A 486 0.43 20.87 -3.60
CA ILE A 486 -0.76 20.38 -2.91
C ILE A 486 -0.49 20.12 -1.43
N MET A 487 0.72 19.67 -1.06
CA MET A 487 1.11 19.50 0.33
C MET A 487 1.17 20.83 1.08
N THR A 488 1.67 21.89 0.43
CA THR A 488 1.63 23.25 0.96
C THR A 488 0.19 23.76 1.13
N ARG A 489 -0.68 23.54 0.15
CA ARG A 489 -2.10 23.94 0.21
C ARG A 489 -2.85 23.18 1.28
N LEU A 490 -2.63 21.87 1.40
CA LEU A 490 -3.22 21.03 2.42
C LEU A 490 -2.83 21.47 3.83
N HIS A 491 -1.54 21.77 4.06
CA HIS A 491 -1.04 22.31 5.32
C HIS A 491 -1.73 23.64 5.70
N LYS A 492 -2.04 24.48 4.71
CA LYS A 492 -2.78 25.74 4.89
C LYS A 492 -4.30 25.57 4.92
N ASN A 493 -4.83 24.34 4.85
CA ASN A 493 -6.25 24.03 4.71
C ASN A 493 -6.91 24.70 3.47
N ASP A 494 -6.13 24.96 2.42
CA ASP A 494 -6.57 25.57 1.16
C ASP A 494 -7.07 24.51 0.15
N ILE A 495 -8.22 23.91 0.47
CA ILE A 495 -8.84 22.87 -0.35
C ILE A 495 -10.36 22.73 -0.08
N ARG A 496 -11.12 22.38 -1.13
CA ARG A 496 -12.57 22.12 -1.12
C ARG A 496 -12.91 20.86 -1.96
N TYR A 497 -12.81 19.63 -1.47
CA TYR A 497 -12.41 19.23 -0.11
C TYR A 497 -11.32 18.15 -0.11
N ARG A 498 -10.99 17.59 -1.27
CA ARG A 498 -9.96 16.56 -1.46
C ARG A 498 -9.15 16.86 -2.72
N PHE A 499 -7.86 16.55 -2.71
CA PHE A 499 -7.11 16.39 -3.95
C PHE A 499 -7.15 14.92 -4.38
N CYS A 500 -7.11 14.70 -5.69
CA CYS A 500 -6.85 13.39 -6.27
C CYS A 500 -5.75 13.50 -7.32
N LEU A 501 -4.66 12.77 -7.11
CA LEU A 501 -3.57 12.68 -8.04
C LEU A 501 -3.97 11.85 -9.26
N THR A 502 -3.73 12.36 -10.45
CA THR A 502 -4.05 11.72 -11.74
C THR A 502 -2.83 11.69 -12.67
N ASN A 503 -3.01 11.24 -13.92
CA ASN A 503 -1.96 11.20 -14.95
C ASN A 503 -0.72 10.38 -14.54
N TYR A 504 -0.94 9.23 -13.88
CA TYR A 504 0.13 8.31 -13.48
C TYR A 504 0.88 7.76 -14.69
N GLU A 505 0.19 7.50 -15.81
CA GLU A 505 0.78 7.01 -17.05
C GLU A 505 1.87 7.95 -17.58
N ASP A 506 1.60 9.26 -17.61
CA ASP A 506 2.55 10.27 -18.12
C ASP A 506 3.84 10.32 -17.27
N GLN A 507 3.72 10.03 -15.97
CA GLN A 507 4.86 10.05 -15.07
C GLN A 507 5.62 8.74 -15.04
N PHE A 508 4.94 7.59 -15.11
CA PHE A 508 5.58 6.31 -14.85
C PHE A 508 5.74 5.44 -16.10
N GLY A 509 5.05 5.74 -17.20
CA GLY A 509 5.05 4.96 -18.44
C GLY A 509 4.67 3.49 -18.22
N ALA A 510 3.83 3.24 -17.21
CA ALA A 510 3.54 1.91 -16.69
C ALA A 510 2.59 1.12 -17.58
#